data_AF-A0A7H8N3Q2-F1
#
_entry.id   AF-A0A7H8N3Q2-F1
#
_cell.length_a   1.000
_cell.length_b   1.000
_cell.length_c   1.000
_cell.angle_alpha   90.00
_cell.angle_beta   90.00
_cell.angle_gamma   90.00
#
_symmetry.space_group_name_H-M   'P 1'
#
loop_
_entity.id
_entity.type
_entity.pdbx_description
1 polymer ?
#
loop_
_entity_poly.entity_id
_entity_poly.type
_entity_poly.pdbx_seq_one_letter_code
_entity_poly.pdbx_strand_id
1 'polypeptide(L)'
;MALLLAVSAALLVGRSWTTCDVGVNNAANSGFLLWLFIPGLWTILLLVWVAVGALLGNRPLLRAFALAVTLLGVVWCVLSIFWEGAATPPCPGGVPPWWPSFIPAPGF
;
A
#
# COMPACT_ATOMS: atom_id res chain seq x y z
N MET A 1 -18.28 -14.83 -5.79
CA MET A 1 -16.86 -15.26 -5.76
C MET A 1 -15.88 -14.18 -5.32
N ALA A 2 -15.85 -12.99 -5.94
CA ALA A 2 -14.83 -11.97 -5.65
C ALA A 2 -14.76 -11.54 -4.17
N LEU A 3 -15.91 -11.41 -3.51
CA LEU A 3 -15.97 -11.02 -2.11
C LEU A 3 -15.42 -12.10 -1.16
N LEU A 4 -15.74 -13.37 -1.42
CA LEU A 4 -15.19 -14.51 -0.66
C LEU A 4 -13.66 -14.58 -0.81
N LEU A 5 -13.15 -14.42 -2.03
CA LEU A 5 -11.71 -14.38 -2.31
C LEU A 5 -11.04 -13.23 -1.56
N ALA A 6 -11.58 -12.01 -1.66
CA ALA A 6 -11.05 -10.84 -0.97
C ALA A 6 -11.06 -11.02 0.56
N VAL A 7 -12.15 -11.54 1.14
CA VAL A 7 -12.24 -11.80 2.58
C VAL A 7 -11.26 -12.88 3.00
N SER A 8 -11.15 -13.99 2.25
CA SER A 8 -10.18 -15.06 2.56
C SER A 8 -8.73 -14.57 2.47
N ALA A 9 -8.41 -13.73 1.48
CA ALA A 9 -7.09 -13.13 1.34
C ALA A 9 -6.80 -12.17 2.49
N ALA A 10 -7.75 -11.31 2.86
CA ALA A 10 -7.62 -10.41 4.00
C ALA A 10 -7.40 -11.17 5.32
N LEU A 11 -8.14 -12.26 5.53
CA LEU A 11 -7.98 -13.11 6.71
C LEU A 11 -6.62 -13.83 6.74
N LEU A 12 -6.17 -14.35 5.59
CA LEU A 12 -4.87 -15.00 5.45
C LEU A 12 -3.74 -14.02 5.76
N VAL A 13 -3.76 -12.84 5.13
CA VAL A 13 -2.77 -11.77 5.35
C VAL A 13 -2.80 -11.31 6.80
N GLY A 14 -3.98 -11.07 7.37
CA GLY A 14 -4.15 -10.66 8.76
C GLY A 14 -3.55 -11.67 9.74
N ARG A 15 -3.84 -12.97 9.56
CA ARG A 15 -3.25 -14.03 10.39
C ARG A 15 -1.73 -14.08 10.24
N SER A 16 -1.20 -14.04 9.02
CA SER A 16 0.25 -14.04 8.78
C SER A 16 0.92 -12.88 9.49
N TRP A 17 0.38 -11.67 9.36
CA TRP A 17 0.93 -10.46 9.95
C TRP A 17 0.90 -10.50 11.47
N THR A 18 -0.19 -10.98 12.08
CA THR A 18 -0.25 -11.15 13.54
C THR A 18 0.76 -12.15 14.08
N THR A 19 1.07 -13.21 13.33
CA THR A 19 2.06 -14.21 13.77
C THR A 19 3.50 -13.81 13.52
N CYS A 20 3.74 -12.90 12.59
CA CYS A 20 5.07 -12.38 12.29
C CYS A 20 5.35 -11.04 13.00
N ASP A 21 4.54 -10.68 14.01
CA ASP A 21 4.63 -9.41 14.75
C ASP A 21 4.77 -8.17 13.84
N VAL A 22 4.09 -8.21 12.70
CA VAL A 22 4.11 -7.12 11.72
C VAL A 22 3.28 -5.97 12.26
N GLY A 23 3.92 -4.82 12.45
CA GLY A 23 3.24 -3.66 13.03
C GLY A 23 3.12 -3.71 14.55
N VAL A 24 4.03 -4.42 15.24
CA VAL A 24 4.17 -4.42 16.70
C VAL A 24 5.42 -3.62 17.10
N ASN A 25 5.39 -2.91 18.24
CA ASN A 25 6.50 -2.08 18.74
C ASN A 25 7.01 -1.03 17.71
N ASN A 26 8.31 -1.01 17.41
CA ASN A 26 8.94 -0.03 16.51
C ASN A 26 8.50 -0.16 15.03
N ALA A 27 7.83 -1.27 14.67
CA ALA A 27 7.18 -1.46 13.37
C ALA A 27 5.74 -0.91 13.34
N ALA A 28 5.13 -0.62 14.49
CA ALA A 28 3.78 -0.09 14.64
C ALA A 28 3.73 1.42 14.33
N ASN A 29 4.08 1.83 13.12
CA ASN A 29 4.04 3.23 12.69
C ASN A 29 2.62 3.68 12.30
N SER A 30 1.58 3.14 12.96
CA SER A 30 0.17 3.46 12.69
C SER A 30 -0.13 4.94 12.93
N GLY A 31 0.53 5.56 13.92
CA GLY A 31 0.43 6.99 14.17
C GLY A 31 0.97 7.82 13.00
N PHE A 32 2.19 7.52 12.52
CA PHE A 32 2.76 8.18 11.35
C PHE A 32 1.88 7.96 10.10
N LEU A 33 1.43 6.72 9.88
CA LEU A 33 0.58 6.37 8.74
C LEU A 33 -0.74 7.16 8.74
N LEU A 34 -1.49 7.12 9.85
CA LEU A 34 -2.82 7.71 9.95
C LEU A 34 -2.80 9.23 10.04
N TRP A 35 -1.82 9.81 10.74
CA TRP A 35 -1.82 11.25 11.03
C TRP A 35 -0.93 12.07 10.10
N LEU A 36 0.10 11.49 9.49
CA LEU A 36 1.06 12.22 8.66
C LEU A 36 1.05 11.73 7.21
N PHE A 37 1.24 10.43 7.00
CA PHE A 37 1.42 9.87 5.66
C PHE A 37 0.14 9.93 4.83
N ILE A 38 -0.98 9.39 5.34
CA ILE A 38 -2.26 9.37 4.59
C ILE A 38 -2.76 10.81 4.33
N PRO A 39 -2.83 11.71 5.33
CA PRO A 39 -3.28 13.08 5.09
C PRO A 39 -2.32 13.86 4.17
N GLY A 40 -1.00 13.69 4.34
CA GLY A 40 0.02 14.33 3.50
C GLY A 40 -0.05 13.87 2.05
N LEU A 41 -0.11 12.56 1.81
CA LEU A 41 -0.28 11.98 0.48
C LEU A 41 -1.55 12.48 -0.18
N TRP A 42 -2.67 12.48 0.55
CA TRP A 42 -3.94 12.97 0.03
C TRP A 42 -3.88 14.45 -0.37
N THR A 43 -3.21 15.27 0.44
CA THR A 43 -2.97 16.69 0.13
C THR A 43 -2.17 16.85 -1.16
N ILE A 44 -1.08 16.09 -1.34
CA ILE A 44 -0.26 16.12 -2.56
C ILE A 44 -1.10 15.71 -3.78
N LEU A 45 -1.89 14.63 -3.68
CA LEU A 45 -2.73 14.16 -4.77
C LEU A 45 -3.79 15.19 -5.17
N LEU A 46 -4.41 15.87 -4.20
CA LEU A 46 -5.33 16.98 -4.48
C LEU A 46 -4.64 18.15 -5.17
N LEU A 47 -3.45 18.54 -4.71
CA LEU A 47 -2.69 19.63 -5.32
C LEU A 47 -2.33 19.31 -6.77
N VAL A 48 -1.88 18.08 -7.05
CA VAL A 48 -1.61 17.59 -8.41
C VAL A 48 -2.89 17.63 -9.25
N TRP A 49 -4.02 17.18 -8.70
CA TRP A 49 -5.29 17.21 -9.40
C TRP A 49 -5.74 18.63 -9.77
N VAL A 50 -5.64 19.58 -8.82
CA VAL A 50 -5.95 21.00 -9.06
C VAL A 50 -4.99 21.59 -10.09
N ALA A 51 -3.69 21.35 -9.96
CA ALA A 51 -2.67 21.89 -10.87
C ALA A 51 -2.87 21.39 -12.31
N VAL A 52 -3.06 20.08 -12.50
CA VAL A 52 -3.35 19.50 -13.82
C VAL A 52 -4.67 20.03 -14.37
N GLY A 53 -5.70 20.18 -13.52
CA GLY A 53 -6.98 20.76 -13.90
C GLY A 53 -6.87 22.22 -14.35
N ALA A 54 -6.08 23.04 -13.66
CA ALA A 54 -5.85 24.42 -14.00
C ALA A 54 -5.03 24.58 -15.29
N LEU A 55 -3.99 23.75 -15.49
CA LEU A 55 -3.11 23.81 -16.66
C LEU A 55 -3.80 23.37 -17.96
N LEU A 56 -4.67 22.36 -17.91
CA LEU A 56 -5.28 21.80 -19.12
C LEU A 56 -6.66 22.38 -19.47
N GLY A 57 -7.28 23.15 -18.57
CA GLY A 57 -8.57 23.80 -18.82
C GLY A 57 -9.66 22.81 -19.24
N ASN A 58 -10.49 23.18 -20.22
CA ASN A 58 -11.69 22.42 -20.61
C ASN A 58 -11.44 21.36 -21.70
N ARG A 59 -10.34 20.60 -21.59
CA ARG A 59 -10.01 19.48 -22.49
C ARG A 59 -10.20 18.15 -21.77
N PRO A 60 -11.42 17.57 -21.74
CA PRO A 60 -11.78 16.51 -20.80
C PRO A 60 -10.94 15.23 -20.97
N LEU A 61 -10.71 14.78 -22.21
CA LEU A 61 -9.93 13.57 -22.47
C LEU A 61 -8.44 13.74 -22.13
N LEU A 62 -7.83 14.83 -22.57
CA LEU A 62 -6.43 15.15 -22.26
C LEU A 62 -6.22 15.33 -20.75
N ARG A 63 -7.15 16.00 -20.06
CA ARG A 63 -7.12 16.18 -18.61
C ARG A 63 -7.25 14.84 -17.89
N ALA A 64 -8.18 13.97 -18.28
CA ALA A 64 -8.36 12.66 -17.67
C ALA A 64 -7.09 11.80 -17.83
N PHE A 65 -6.50 11.79 -19.02
CA PHE A 65 -5.26 11.05 -19.28
C PHE A 65 -4.09 11.60 -18.47
N ALA A 66 -3.89 12.93 -18.47
CA ALA A 66 -2.83 13.58 -17.70
C ALA A 66 -2.98 13.31 -16.19
N LEU A 67 -4.20 13.36 -15.65
CA LEU A 67 -4.48 13.03 -14.26
C LEU A 67 -4.15 11.58 -13.93
N ALA A 68 -4.58 10.63 -14.77
CA ALA A 68 -4.31 9.22 -14.55
C ALA A 68 -2.79 8.95 -14.48
N VAL A 69 -2.03 9.45 -15.45
CA VAL A 69 -0.58 9.25 -15.52
C VAL A 69 0.14 9.93 -14.35
N THR A 70 -0.20 11.19 -14.05
CA THR A 70 0.48 11.96 -12.99
C THR A 70 0.18 11.42 -11.60
N LEU A 71 -1.07 11.08 -11.29
CA LEU A 71 -1.43 10.50 -9.99
C LEU A 71 -0.79 9.12 -9.81
N LEU A 72 -0.78 8.29 -10.85
CA LEU A 72 -0.17 6.96 -10.79
C LEU A 72 1.36 7.06 -10.59
N GLY A 73 2.02 8.01 -11.26
CA GLY A 73 3.43 8.30 -11.04
C GLY A 73 3.74 8.80 -9.64
N VAL A 74 2.93 9.73 -9.10
CA VAL A 74 3.09 10.24 -7.73
C VAL A 74 2.91 9.14 -6.69
N VAL A 75 1.87 8.31 -6.83
CA VAL A 75 1.64 7.16 -5.94
C VAL A 75 2.82 6.20 -6.02
N TRP A 76 3.29 5.88 -7.22
CA TRP A 76 4.46 5.01 -7.40
C TRP A 76 5.69 5.56 -6.69
N CYS A 77 6.06 6.82 -6.92
CA CYS A 77 7.21 7.45 -6.27
C CYS A 77 7.10 7.42 -4.74
N VAL A 78 5.93 7.74 -4.20
CA VAL A 78 5.71 7.71 -2.75
C VAL A 78 5.84 6.28 -2.21
N LEU A 79 5.27 5.29 -2.87
CA LEU A 79 5.40 3.90 -2.44
C LEU A 79 6.86 3.43 -2.52
N SER A 80 7.58 3.69 -3.61
CA SER A 80 8.99 3.34 -3.73
C SER A 80 9.83 3.97 -2.62
N ILE A 81 9.71 5.27 -2.37
CA ILE A 81 10.52 5.96 -1.35
C ILE A 81 10.27 5.42 0.06
N PHE A 82 9.01 5.17 0.40
CA PHE A 82 8.65 4.81 1.78
C PHE A 82 8.66 3.29 2.04
N TRP A 83 8.61 2.45 1.01
CA TRP A 83 8.50 1.00 1.15
C TRP A 83 9.67 0.22 0.53
N GLU A 84 10.66 0.89 -0.06
CA GLU A 84 11.93 0.26 -0.45
C GLU A 84 12.62 -0.39 0.76
N GLY A 85 12.89 -1.69 0.68
CA GLY A 85 13.61 -2.46 1.71
C GLY A 85 12.78 -3.00 2.87
N ALA A 86 11.49 -2.65 3.00
CA ALA A 86 10.59 -3.17 4.04
C ALA A 86 9.95 -4.53 3.69
N ALA A 87 10.45 -5.21 2.65
CA ALA A 87 9.73 -6.25 1.92
C ALA A 87 9.57 -7.58 2.64
N THR A 88 10.14 -7.77 3.83
CA THR A 88 9.86 -8.97 4.63
C THR A 88 9.70 -8.59 6.09
N PRO A 89 8.48 -8.62 6.64
CA PRO A 89 8.34 -8.58 8.08
C PRO A 89 9.06 -9.81 8.62
N PRO A 90 10.06 -9.67 9.51
CA PRO A 90 10.88 -10.79 9.93
C PRO A 90 10.03 -11.74 10.77
N CYS A 91 9.39 -12.69 10.10
CA CYS A 91 8.78 -13.82 10.75
C CYS A 91 9.93 -14.67 11.31
N PRO A 92 9.92 -15.03 12.61
CA PRO A 92 10.93 -15.93 13.15
C PRO A 92 10.93 -17.25 12.34
N GLY A 93 11.94 -17.47 11.49
CA GLY A 93 12.01 -18.63 10.58
C GLY A 93 11.34 -18.48 9.21
N GLY A 94 10.88 -17.29 8.82
CA GLY A 94 10.35 -16.98 7.48
C GLY A 94 8.99 -17.60 7.14
N VAL A 95 8.36 -18.31 8.09
CA VAL A 95 7.09 -19.01 7.87
C VAL A 95 6.25 -19.01 9.17
N PRO A 96 4.96 -18.66 9.12
CA PRO A 96 4.08 -18.78 10.27
C PRO A 96 3.95 -20.23 10.78
N PRO A 97 3.86 -20.49 12.10
CA PRO A 97 3.76 -21.85 12.64
C PRO A 97 2.53 -22.65 12.18
N TRP A 98 1.46 -21.96 11.76
CA TRP A 98 0.25 -22.57 11.23
C TRP A 98 0.31 -22.86 9.73
N TRP A 99 1.38 -22.44 9.03
CA TRP A 99 1.49 -22.58 7.59
C TRP A 99 1.50 -24.07 7.19
N PRO A 100 0.72 -24.48 6.18
CA PRO A 100 0.68 -25.87 5.78
C PRO A 100 2.03 -26.32 5.18
N SER A 101 2.60 -27.41 5.68
CA SER A 101 3.93 -27.90 5.26
C SER A 101 4.01 -28.35 3.78
N PHE A 102 2.87 -28.63 3.15
CA PHE A 102 2.77 -29.02 1.75
C PHE A 102 2.67 -27.82 0.78
N ILE A 103 2.53 -26.59 1.30
CA ILE A 103 2.54 -25.36 0.49
C ILE A 103 3.93 -24.73 0.62
N PRO A 104 4.58 -24.33 -0.50
CA PRO A 104 5.85 -23.63 -0.45
C PRO A 104 5.82 -22.45 0.54
N ALA A 105 6.96 -22.19 1.16
CA ALA A 105 7.13 -21.01 1.99
C ALA A 105 6.75 -19.77 1.15
N PRO A 106 5.91 -18.88 1.70
CA PRO A 106 5.32 -17.81 0.91
C PRO A 106 6.30 -16.65 0.62
N GLY A 107 7.52 -16.69 1.17
CA GLY A 107 8.64 -15.83 0.77
C GLY A 107 8.45 -14.35 1.12
N PHE A 108 7.58 -14.05 2.08
CA PHE A 108 7.47 -12.74 2.72
C PHE A 108 8.28 -12.68 4.01
#